data_AF-A0AAD4JNF2-F1
#
_entry.id   AF-A0AAD4JNF2-F1
#
_cell.length_a   1.000
_cell.length_b   1.000
_cell.length_c   1.000
_cell.angle_alpha   90.00
_cell.angle_beta   90.00
_cell.angle_gamma   90.00
#
_symmetry.space_group_name_H-M   'P 1'
#
loop_
_entity.id
_entity.type
_entity.pdbx_description
1 polymer ?
#
loop_
_entity_poly.entity_id
_entity_poly.type
_entity_poly.pdbx_seq_one_letter_code
_entity_poly.pdbx_strand_id
1 'polypeptide(L)'
;MMVFFSVTTPIGIGVGIGISSIYQENSSKALIIEGILNSASAGILVYMALVDLLAQDFMNPRMQTNVRLQLGAHLSLLLGAGCMSFLAKWA
;
A
#
# COMPACT_ATOMS: atom_id res chain seq x y z
N MET A 1 -1.18 -20.64 2.85
CA MET A 1 -1.11 -19.22 2.44
C MET A 1 -0.47 -19.04 1.06
N MET A 2 0.76 -19.52 0.83
CA MET A 2 1.54 -19.25 -0.39
C MET A 2 0.87 -19.67 -1.72
N VAL A 3 0.25 -20.84 -1.78
CA VAL A 3 -0.42 -21.34 -3.01
C VAL A 3 -1.64 -20.50 -3.38
N PHE A 4 -2.46 -20.15 -2.39
CA PHE A 4 -3.62 -19.27 -2.61
C PHE A 4 -3.17 -17.87 -3.05
N PHE A 5 -2.15 -17.31 -2.43
CA PHE A 5 -1.64 -15.99 -2.82
C PHE A 5 -1.04 -15.97 -4.24
N SER A 6 -0.31 -17.04 -4.59
CA SER A 6 0.31 -17.20 -5.91
C SER A 6 -0.69 -17.43 -7.04
N VAL A 7 -1.90 -17.92 -6.74
CA VAL A 7 -2.96 -18.15 -7.73
C VAL A 7 -3.91 -16.96 -7.79
N THR A 8 -4.28 -16.37 -6.66
CA THR A 8 -5.21 -15.21 -6.63
C THR A 8 -4.60 -13.96 -7.27
N THR A 9 -3.28 -13.75 -7.14
CA THR A 9 -2.59 -12.59 -7.74
C THR A 9 -2.68 -12.56 -9.28
N PRO A 10 -2.29 -13.62 -10.02
CA PRO A 10 -2.40 -13.62 -11.48
C PRO A 10 -3.85 -13.63 -11.96
N ILE A 11 -4.78 -14.26 -11.23
CA ILE A 11 -6.22 -14.19 -11.55
C ILE A 11 -6.73 -12.75 -11.43
N GLY A 12 -6.39 -12.05 -10.34
CA GLY A 12 -6.76 -10.65 -10.14
C GLY A 12 -6.20 -9.73 -11.23
N ILE A 13 -4.93 -9.92 -11.62
CA ILE A 13 -4.31 -9.17 -12.72
C ILE A 13 -5.01 -9.46 -14.05
N GLY A 14 -5.31 -10.73 -14.35
CA GLY A 14 -6.01 -11.12 -15.57
C GLY A 14 -7.42 -10.52 -15.67
N VAL A 15 -8.16 -10.51 -14.57
CA VAL A 15 -9.48 -9.84 -14.49
C VAL A 15 -9.32 -8.33 -14.67
N GLY A 16 -8.29 -7.71 -14.07
CA GLY A 16 -7.98 -6.30 -14.24
C GLY A 16 -7.71 -5.92 -15.71
N ILE A 17 -6.91 -6.72 -16.42
CA ILE A 17 -6.62 -6.53 -17.85
C ILE A 17 -7.87 -6.75 -18.72
N GLY A 18 -8.71 -7.73 -18.37
CA GLY A 18 -9.97 -7.98 -19.08
C GLY A 18 -10.95 -6.81 -18.96
N ILE A 19 -11.07 -6.22 -17.76
CA ILE A 19 -11.91 -5.05 -17.51
C ILE A 19 -11.30 -3.80 -18.16
N SER A 20 -9.96 -3.63 -18.13
CA SER A 20 -9.30 -2.49 -18.77
C SER A 20 -9.48 -2.47 -20.28
N SER A 21 -9.63 -3.63 -20.94
CA SER A 21 -9.91 -3.71 -22.38
C SER A 21 -11.31 -3.22 -22.79
N ILE A 22 -12.26 -3.15 -21.87
CA ILE A 22 -13.63 -2.66 -22.11
C ILE A 22 -13.82 -1.25 -21.51
N TYR A 23 -12.85 -0.77 -20.74
CA TYR A 23 -12.83 0.57 -20.17
C TYR A 23 -12.54 1.62 -21.25
N GLN A 24 -13.47 2.54 -21.44
CA GLN A 24 -13.18 3.82 -22.09
C GLN A 24 -12.64 4.78 -21.04
N GLU A 25 -11.35 5.11 -21.15
CA GLU A 25 -10.57 5.91 -20.17
C GLU A 25 -11.20 7.26 -19.82
N ASN A 26 -12.06 7.81 -20.68
CA ASN A 26 -12.67 9.12 -20.52
C ASN A 26 -14.13 9.10 -20.01
N SER A 27 -14.64 7.93 -19.57
CA SER A 27 -16.00 7.81 -19.04
C SER A 27 -16.03 8.13 -17.54
N SER A 28 -16.91 9.02 -17.09
CA SER A 28 -17.03 9.36 -15.65
C SER A 28 -17.31 8.14 -14.75
N LYS A 29 -17.95 7.08 -15.28
CA LYS A 29 -18.17 5.85 -14.51
C LYS A 29 -16.87 5.08 -14.25
N ALA A 30 -15.94 5.09 -15.20
CA ALA A 30 -14.65 4.44 -15.09
C ALA A 30 -13.82 5.06 -13.95
N LEU A 31 -13.70 6.40 -13.95
CA LEU A 31 -12.98 7.16 -12.92
C LEU A 31 -13.59 7.01 -11.53
N ILE A 32 -14.93 6.93 -11.41
CA ILE A 32 -15.60 6.72 -10.12
C ILE A 32 -15.26 5.33 -9.55
N ILE A 33 -15.33 4.29 -10.38
CA ILE A 33 -15.02 2.92 -9.94
C ILE A 33 -13.53 2.80 -9.60
N GLU A 34 -12.65 3.37 -10.42
CA GLU A 34 -11.22 3.41 -10.13
C GLU A 34 -10.92 4.14 -8.81
N GLY A 35 -11.53 5.31 -8.59
CA GLY A 35 -11.38 6.07 -7.35
C GLY A 35 -11.85 5.29 -6.12
N ILE A 36 -12.98 4.57 -6.21
CA ILE A 36 -13.49 3.72 -5.11
C ILE A 36 -12.52 2.57 -4.83
N LEU A 37 -12.09 1.86 -5.87
CA LEU A 37 -11.17 0.72 -5.73
C LEU A 37 -9.81 1.17 -5.19
N ASN A 38 -9.28 2.29 -5.67
CA ASN A 38 -8.03 2.86 -5.21
C ASN A 38 -8.12 3.33 -3.74
N SER A 39 -9.22 3.97 -3.36
CA SER A 39 -9.47 4.36 -1.96
C SER A 39 -9.54 3.15 -1.02
N ALA A 40 -10.24 2.08 -1.43
CA ALA A 40 -10.30 0.84 -0.66
C ALA A 40 -8.92 0.18 -0.52
N SER A 41 -8.14 0.13 -1.61
CA SER A 41 -6.77 -0.39 -1.59
C SER A 41 -5.85 0.43 -0.68
N ALA A 42 -5.90 1.76 -0.77
CA ALA A 42 -5.14 2.67 0.07
C ALA A 42 -5.46 2.47 1.57
N GLY A 43 -6.74 2.26 1.92
CA GLY A 43 -7.14 1.96 3.30
C GLY A 43 -6.51 0.68 3.85
N ILE A 44 -6.46 -0.38 3.04
CA ILE A 44 -5.82 -1.66 3.42
C ILE A 44 -4.31 -1.48 3.58
N LEU A 45 -3.66 -0.77 2.66
CA LEU A 45 -2.22 -0.49 2.73
C LEU A 45 -1.85 0.31 3.98
N VAL A 46 -2.65 1.30 4.35
CA VAL A 46 -2.44 2.09 5.58
C VAL A 46 -2.63 1.22 6.83
N TYR A 47 -3.64 0.35 6.86
CA TYR A 47 -3.84 -0.59 7.97
C TYR A 47 -2.64 -1.52 8.13
N MET A 48 -2.18 -2.14 7.04
CA MET A 48 -1.03 -3.04 7.07
C MET A 48 0.26 -2.32 7.47
N ALA A 49 0.46 -1.08 6.99
CA ALA A 49 1.63 -0.28 7.36
C ALA A 49 1.63 0.10 8.85
N LEU A 50 0.51 0.54 9.40
CA LEU A 50 0.41 1.01 10.79
C LEU A 50 0.29 -0.14 11.80
N VAL A 51 -0.57 -1.11 11.52
CA VAL A 51 -0.97 -2.14 12.48
C VAL A 51 -0.10 -3.39 12.35
N ASP A 52 0.10 -3.91 11.15
CA ASP A 52 0.91 -5.13 10.97
C ASP A 52 2.42 -4.86 11.01
N LEU A 53 2.87 -3.76 10.41
CA LEU A 53 4.30 -3.44 10.35
C LEU A 53 4.74 -2.57 11.53
N LEU A 54 4.17 -1.37 11.69
CA LEU A 54 4.61 -0.43 12.73
C LEU A 54 4.38 -1.00 14.13
N ALA A 55 3.17 -1.45 14.46
CA ALA A 55 2.90 -1.92 15.82
C ALA A 55 3.77 -3.12 16.22
N GLN A 56 4.05 -4.04 15.29
CA GLN A 56 4.91 -5.20 15.55
C GLN A 56 6.39 -4.83 15.72
N ASP A 57 6.85 -3.82 14.96
CA ASP A 57 8.23 -3.31 15.03
C ASP A 57 8.45 -2.51 16.35
N PHE A 58 7.47 -1.70 16.76
CA PHE A 58 7.52 -0.90 18.00
C PHE A 58 7.28 -1.70 19.29
N MET A 59 6.52 -2.81 19.23
CA MET A 59 6.30 -3.70 20.37
C MET A 59 7.49 -4.65 20.61
N ASN A 60 8.48 -4.67 19.72
CA ASN A 60 9.64 -5.54 19.86
C ASN A 60 10.57 -5.04 20.99
N PRO A 61 10.91 -5.87 22.00
CA PRO A 61 11.73 -5.45 23.15
C PRO A 61 13.13 -4.94 22.76
N ARG A 62 13.63 -5.30 21.57
CA ARG A 62 14.91 -4.82 21.01
C ARG A 62 14.85 -3.36 20.57
N MET A 63 13.69 -2.87 20.14
CA MET A 63 13.46 -1.47 19.72
C MET A 63 13.19 -0.56 20.93
N GLN A 64 12.45 -1.04 21.94
CA GLN A 64 12.13 -0.27 23.14
C GLN A 64 13.34 0.04 24.02
N THR A 65 14.38 -0.81 23.98
CA THR A 65 15.59 -0.61 24.80
C THR A 65 16.51 0.48 24.24
N ASN A 66 16.43 0.79 22.95
CA ASN A 66 17.33 1.73 22.27
C ASN A 66 16.54 2.85 21.57
N VAL A 67 16.31 3.96 22.29
CA VAL A 67 15.65 5.17 21.80
C VAL A 67 16.30 5.72 20.51
N ARG A 68 17.63 5.55 20.33
CA ARG A 68 18.33 5.91 19.09
C ARG A 68 17.88 5.09 17.88
N LEU A 69 17.60 3.80 18.06
CA LEU A 69 17.13 2.91 16.99
C LEU A 69 15.67 3.23 16.65
N GLN A 70 14.87 3.49 17.67
CA GLN A 70 13.48 3.92 17.53
C GLN A 70 13.36 5.26 16.77
N LEU A 71 14.24 6.22 17.06
CA LEU A 71 14.30 7.49 16.33
C LEU A 71 14.77 7.29 14.89
N GLY A 72 15.74 6.40 14.65
CA GLY A 72 16.19 6.02 13.31
C GLY A 72 15.11 5.38 12.46
N ALA A 73 14.30 4.49 13.05
CA ALA A 73 13.16 3.86 12.38
C ALA A 73 12.08 4.88 12.00
N HIS A 74 11.70 5.79 12.91
CA HIS A 74 10.78 6.89 12.59
C HIS A 74 11.31 7.82 11.51
N LEU A 75 12.60 8.19 11.58
CA LEU A 75 13.23 9.02 10.56
C LEU A 75 13.19 8.33 9.21
N SER A 76 13.57 7.05 9.12
CA SER A 76 13.51 6.29 7.86
C SER A 76 12.09 6.16 7.33
N LEU A 77 11.09 6.04 8.21
CA LEU A 77 9.68 5.92 7.83
C LEU A 77 9.13 7.25 7.31
N LEU A 78 9.46 8.37 7.97
CA LEU A 78 9.14 9.72 7.49
C LEU A 78 9.85 10.05 6.18
N LEU A 79 11.12 9.64 6.03
CA LEU A 79 11.89 9.85 4.81
C LEU A 79 11.30 9.03 3.65
N GLY A 80 10.90 7.77 3.90
CA GLY A 80 10.21 6.93 2.92
C GLY A 80 8.85 7.49 2.50
N ALA A 81 8.03 7.93 3.46
CA ALA A 81 6.76 8.60 3.17
C ALA A 81 6.95 9.92 2.42
N GLY A 82 7.97 10.70 2.79
CA GLY A 82 8.36 11.92 2.10
C GLY A 82 8.75 11.67 0.64
N CYS A 83 9.60 10.68 0.38
CA CYS A 83 9.98 10.29 -0.98
C CYS A 83 8.77 9.83 -1.81
N MET A 84 7.88 9.01 -1.24
CA MET A 84 6.63 8.58 -1.91
C MET A 84 5.73 9.77 -2.24
N SER A 85 5.60 10.75 -1.34
CA SER A 85 4.81 11.96 -1.59
C SER A 85 5.43 12.86 -2.68
N PHE A 86 6.75 12.91 -2.78
CA PHE A 86 7.43 13.63 -3.87
C PHE A 86 7.19 12.98 -5.23
N LEU A 87 7.26 11.64 -5.30
CA LEU A 87 6.92 10.89 -6.50
C LEU A 87 5.46 11.10 -6.91
N ALA A 88 4.53 11.09 -5.95
CA ALA A 88 3.10 11.30 -6.23
C ALA A 88 2.77 12.69 -6.80
N LYS A 89 3.61 13.72 -6.59
CA LYS A 89 3.44 15.02 -7.26
C LYS A 89 3.99 15.07 -8.69
N TRP A 90 4.85 14.12 -9.04
CA TRP A 90 5.50 14.03 -10.35
C TRP A 90 4.93 12.90 -11.23
N ALA A 91 4.08 12.04 -10.67
CA ALA A 91 3.23 11.09 -11.37
C ALA A 91 1.92 11.77 -11.78
#